data_AF-A0A9E1AFT8-F1
#
_entry.id   AF-A0A9E1AFT8-F1
#
_cell.length_a   1.000
_cell.length_b   1.000
_cell.length_c   1.000
_cell.angle_alpha   90.00
_cell.angle_beta   90.00
_cell.angle_gamma   90.00
#
_symmetry.space_group_name_H-M   'P 1'
#
loop_
_entity.id
_entity.type
_entity.pdbx_description
1 polymer ?
#
loop_
_entity_poly.entity_id
_entity_poly.type
_entity_poly.pdbx_seq_one_letter_code
_entity_poly.pdbx_strand_id
1 'polypeptide(L)'
;MKKMIAMILALACVFSFAACASKKTDDTIGAESPSTSEQQTQTPSEDAAAEEQPSDDAVATMPDDDMIDDEFGVDGSAAQEPEGGESAAEGGTEKEESKQVALELLNKVWASYTDDEKFPAAGGDYDNSVDDAAGAVNIANAENLSYLFTFPASDAVKLDGAASLMHMMNGNTFTCGAFHAANAEDVSSIVEDIHAEISGKHWMCGFPDKMLIATSGNLIVSVYGDEELVNTFRDKLLAVDSSFTAAYDEAIDA
;
A
#
# COMPACT_ATOMS: atom_id res chain seq x y z
N MET A 1 31.76 -11.28 -39.01
CA MET A 1 32.54 -12.07 -38.03
C MET A 1 32.24 -11.56 -36.62
N LYS A 2 31.33 -12.21 -35.87
CA LYS A 2 30.99 -11.90 -34.46
C LYS A 2 29.98 -12.92 -33.86
N LYS A 3 30.02 -14.18 -34.32
CA LYS A 3 29.07 -15.25 -33.95
C LYS A 3 29.79 -16.62 -33.85
N MET A 4 30.82 -16.73 -33.00
CA MET A 4 31.62 -17.98 -32.81
C MET A 4 32.21 -18.14 -31.39
N ILE A 5 31.59 -17.56 -30.33
CA ILE A 5 32.04 -17.77 -28.94
C ILE A 5 30.80 -17.98 -28.03
N ALA A 6 30.13 -19.11 -28.22
CA ALA A 6 29.00 -19.55 -27.40
C ALA A 6 28.93 -21.09 -27.37
N MET A 7 30.05 -21.75 -27.04
CA MET A 7 30.08 -23.23 -26.90
C MET A 7 31.27 -23.75 -26.07
N ILE A 8 31.47 -23.23 -24.85
CA ILE A 8 32.26 -23.92 -23.81
C ILE A 8 31.45 -23.87 -22.51
N LEU A 9 30.48 -24.76 -22.41
CA LEU A 9 29.76 -25.09 -21.19
C LEU A 9 30.21 -26.49 -20.73
N ALA A 10 30.26 -26.71 -19.42
CA ALA A 10 30.44 -28.01 -18.75
C ALA A 10 31.80 -28.74 -18.89
N LEU A 11 32.82 -28.31 -18.14
CA LEU A 11 33.84 -29.23 -17.57
C LEU A 11 34.63 -28.64 -16.37
N ALA A 12 34.01 -28.48 -15.20
CA ALA A 12 34.74 -28.15 -13.96
C ALA A 12 33.96 -28.43 -12.65
N CYS A 13 33.40 -29.64 -12.49
CA CYS A 13 32.90 -30.11 -11.19
C CYS A 13 33.66 -31.36 -10.75
N VAL A 14 34.02 -31.39 -9.45
CA VAL A 14 34.59 -32.53 -8.70
C VAL A 14 36.03 -32.94 -9.07
N PHE A 15 37.00 -32.67 -8.18
CA PHE A 15 38.04 -33.64 -7.74
C PHE A 15 38.93 -33.10 -6.59
N SER A 16 39.33 -34.01 -5.68
CA SER A 16 40.30 -33.88 -4.56
C SER A 16 39.67 -33.65 -3.18
N PHE A 17 39.35 -34.66 -2.36
CA PHE A 17 40.15 -35.72 -1.69
C PHE A 17 40.80 -35.35 -0.32
N ALA A 18 40.14 -35.85 0.73
CA ALA A 18 40.69 -36.57 1.89
C ALA A 18 41.67 -35.91 2.90
N ALA A 19 41.23 -35.87 4.18
CA ALA A 19 42.03 -36.32 5.33
C ALA A 19 41.14 -36.81 6.50
N CYS A 20 41.65 -37.85 7.17
CA CYS A 20 41.16 -38.63 8.32
C CYS A 20 40.72 -37.85 9.60
N ALA A 21 40.14 -38.43 10.65
CA ALA A 21 39.32 -39.64 10.91
C ALA A 21 39.10 -39.77 12.45
N SER A 22 37.94 -40.27 12.93
CA SER A 22 37.83 -41.18 14.11
C SER A 22 36.38 -41.50 14.54
N LYS A 23 36.03 -42.80 14.61
CA LYS A 23 35.06 -43.53 15.48
C LYS A 23 33.64 -42.93 15.69
N LYS A 24 32.55 -43.72 15.67
CA LYS A 24 32.38 -45.08 16.24
C LYS A 24 31.04 -45.74 15.78
N THR A 25 31.01 -47.08 15.63
CA THR A 25 29.85 -48.03 15.72
C THR A 25 28.64 -47.84 14.77
N ASP A 26 28.36 -48.85 13.93
CA ASP A 26 27.21 -49.82 13.96
C ASP A 26 25.85 -49.16 13.63
N ASP A 27 24.95 -49.65 12.77
CA ASP A 27 24.65 -50.99 12.22
C ASP A 27 23.99 -50.80 10.81
N THR A 28 24.39 -51.50 9.73
CA THR A 28 23.79 -52.76 9.20
C THR A 28 22.69 -52.61 8.11
N ILE A 29 23.10 -52.92 6.87
CA ILE A 29 22.37 -53.55 5.73
C ILE A 29 21.14 -52.84 5.09
N GLY A 30 21.20 -52.68 3.75
CA GLY A 30 20.01 -52.42 2.92
C GLY A 30 20.28 -51.92 1.48
N ALA A 31 20.71 -52.80 0.58
CA ALA A 31 20.47 -52.62 -0.87
C ALA A 31 18.98 -52.92 -1.17
N GLU A 32 18.33 -52.53 -2.26
CA GLU A 32 18.76 -52.55 -3.68
C GLU A 32 18.20 -51.38 -4.53
N SER A 33 18.45 -51.41 -5.84
CA SER A 33 18.21 -50.37 -6.84
C SER A 33 17.20 -50.85 -7.92
N PRO A 34 17.18 -50.36 -9.19
CA PRO A 34 16.40 -49.23 -9.70
C PRO A 34 15.40 -49.58 -10.84
N SER A 35 14.62 -48.59 -11.34
CA SER A 35 14.31 -48.33 -12.78
C SER A 35 13.28 -47.17 -12.89
N THR A 36 13.39 -46.08 -13.70
CA THR A 36 13.11 -45.95 -15.18
C THR A 36 11.82 -46.69 -15.63
N SER A 37 10.83 -46.21 -16.42
CA SER A 37 10.61 -45.07 -17.36
C SER A 37 9.09 -45.04 -17.75
N GLU A 38 8.44 -44.12 -18.50
CA GLU A 38 8.78 -42.83 -19.17
C GLU A 38 7.52 -41.96 -19.48
N GLN A 39 7.71 -40.63 -19.51
CA GLN A 39 7.16 -39.57 -20.41
C GLN A 39 5.95 -39.83 -21.38
N GLN A 40 4.91 -38.95 -21.35
CA GLN A 40 4.45 -38.11 -22.50
C GLN A 40 3.25 -37.17 -22.20
N THR A 41 2.99 -36.24 -23.13
CA THR A 41 2.21 -34.98 -23.02
C THR A 41 1.00 -34.97 -23.97
N GLN A 42 -0.12 -34.29 -23.63
CA GLN A 42 -0.86 -33.29 -24.48
C GLN A 42 -2.31 -32.98 -24.04
N THR A 43 -2.65 -31.69 -24.15
CA THR A 43 -3.98 -31.02 -24.18
C THR A 43 -4.11 -30.31 -25.56
N PRO A 44 -5.20 -29.57 -25.93
CA PRO A 44 -6.60 -29.47 -25.42
C PRO A 44 -7.67 -29.59 -26.56
N SER A 45 -8.96 -29.31 -26.29
CA SER A 45 -9.90 -28.67 -27.25
C SER A 45 -11.14 -28.06 -26.56
N GLU A 46 -11.64 -26.94 -27.10
CA GLU A 46 -12.93 -26.30 -26.81
C GLU A 46 -14.03 -26.79 -27.78
N ASP A 47 -15.33 -26.59 -27.47
CA ASP A 47 -16.34 -25.97 -28.39
C ASP A 47 -17.68 -25.60 -27.65
N ALA A 48 -18.64 -25.01 -28.38
CA ALA A 48 -19.55 -23.94 -27.92
C ALA A 48 -21.04 -24.25 -27.54
N ALA A 49 -21.73 -23.15 -27.21
CA ALA A 49 -23.06 -22.93 -26.60
C ALA A 49 -24.34 -23.23 -27.44
N ALA A 50 -25.52 -23.25 -26.77
CA ALA A 50 -26.79 -22.56 -27.17
C ALA A 50 -27.96 -22.80 -26.17
N GLU A 51 -29.06 -22.03 -26.30
CA GLU A 51 -30.17 -21.81 -25.34
C GLU A 51 -31.48 -22.63 -25.60
N GLU A 52 -32.38 -22.77 -24.60
CA GLU A 52 -33.86 -22.65 -24.79
C GLU A 52 -34.72 -22.57 -23.47
N GLN A 53 -35.80 -21.79 -23.53
CA GLN A 53 -36.99 -21.62 -22.64
C GLN A 53 -38.16 -21.19 -23.58
N PRO A 54 -39.49 -21.28 -23.31
CA PRO A 54 -40.20 -21.12 -22.01
C PRO A 54 -41.53 -21.94 -21.82
N SER A 55 -42.39 -21.63 -20.82
CA SER A 55 -43.83 -21.23 -20.97
C SER A 55 -44.79 -21.51 -19.77
N ASP A 56 -45.30 -20.43 -19.15
CA ASP A 56 -46.69 -20.04 -18.76
C ASP A 56 -47.76 -20.88 -17.98
N ASP A 57 -48.68 -20.09 -17.38
CA ASP A 57 -50.05 -20.33 -16.85
C ASP A 57 -50.29 -21.08 -15.51
N ALA A 58 -51.29 -20.74 -14.66
CA ALA A 58 -52.12 -19.53 -14.48
C ALA A 58 -53.00 -19.58 -13.18
N VAL A 59 -53.17 -18.42 -12.50
CA VAL A 59 -54.39 -17.88 -11.80
C VAL A 59 -55.23 -18.77 -10.84
N ALA A 60 -55.46 -18.30 -9.58
CA ALA A 60 -56.81 -17.95 -9.04
C ALA A 60 -56.88 -17.45 -7.56
N THR A 61 -57.46 -16.25 -7.39
CA THR A 61 -58.33 -15.75 -6.28
C THR A 61 -57.88 -15.73 -4.80
N MET A 62 -58.05 -14.54 -4.21
CA MET A 62 -58.06 -14.23 -2.76
C MET A 62 -59.42 -14.58 -2.12
N PRO A 63 -59.46 -14.68 -0.78
CA PRO A 63 -60.50 -13.98 -0.02
C PRO A 63 -59.92 -13.12 1.11
N ASP A 64 -60.52 -11.96 1.34
CA ASP A 64 -60.30 -11.15 2.54
C ASP A 64 -61.10 -11.73 3.72
N ASP A 65 -60.50 -11.80 4.92
CA ASP A 65 -61.26 -11.78 6.18
C ASP A 65 -60.40 -11.23 7.33
N ASP A 66 -60.85 -10.07 7.79
CA ASP A 66 -60.56 -9.26 8.97
C ASP A 66 -59.82 -9.85 10.20
N MET A 67 -58.94 -8.98 10.76
CA MET A 67 -58.62 -8.81 12.20
C MET A 67 -57.78 -9.88 12.94
N ILE A 68 -56.50 -9.54 13.21
CA ILE A 68 -56.13 -9.15 14.58
C ILE A 68 -54.94 -8.19 14.60
N ASP A 69 -54.96 -7.28 15.58
CA ASP A 69 -53.96 -6.25 15.88
C ASP A 69 -52.93 -6.82 16.87
N ASP A 70 -51.63 -6.73 16.57
CA ASP A 70 -50.51 -6.73 17.54
C ASP A 70 -49.14 -6.66 16.80
N GLU A 71 -48.65 -5.43 16.65
CA GLU A 71 -47.24 -5.04 16.83
C GLU A 71 -46.11 -5.98 16.33
N PHE A 72 -45.85 -6.00 15.03
CA PHE A 72 -44.51 -6.28 14.48
C PHE A 72 -44.18 -5.34 13.30
N GLY A 73 -43.68 -4.16 13.65
CA GLY A 73 -43.26 -3.13 12.68
C GLY A 73 -41.94 -3.49 12.00
N VAL A 74 -42.04 -4.04 10.79
CA VAL A 74 -41.07 -3.94 9.67
C VAL A 74 -39.59 -3.99 10.07
N ASP A 75 -39.01 -5.20 10.03
CA ASP A 75 -37.57 -5.38 9.81
C ASP A 75 -37.24 -4.96 8.36
N GLY A 76 -37.16 -3.65 8.17
CA GLY A 76 -36.51 -3.07 7.01
C GLY A 76 -35.02 -3.16 7.25
N SER A 77 -34.38 -4.15 6.61
CA SER A 77 -32.92 -4.34 6.64
C SER A 77 -32.22 -3.10 6.07
N ALA A 78 -32.00 -2.13 6.96
CA ALA A 78 -31.14 -0.99 6.71
C ALA A 78 -29.71 -1.49 6.71
N ALA A 79 -28.93 -1.05 5.71
CA ALA A 79 -27.49 -1.20 5.78
C ALA A 79 -27.01 -0.57 7.09
N GLN A 80 -26.33 -1.36 7.91
CA GLN A 80 -25.83 -0.93 9.20
C GLN A 80 -24.63 -0.01 8.96
N GLU A 81 -24.88 1.29 8.80
CA GLU A 81 -23.83 2.29 8.97
C GLU A 81 -23.28 2.15 10.39
N PRO A 82 -21.95 2.22 10.59
CA PRO A 82 -21.36 2.18 11.91
C PRO A 82 -21.69 3.49 12.64
N GLU A 83 -22.75 3.47 13.44
CA GLU A 83 -23.02 4.41 14.54
C GLU A 83 -21.84 4.38 15.52
N GLY A 84 -20.80 5.14 15.19
CA GLY A 84 -19.52 5.24 15.88
C GLY A 84 -19.17 6.69 16.10
N GLY A 85 -19.97 7.38 16.91
CA GLY A 85 -19.68 8.73 17.38
C GLY A 85 -18.52 8.76 18.36
N GLU A 86 -17.32 8.37 17.92
CA GLU A 86 -16.10 8.85 18.56
C GLU A 86 -16.06 10.38 18.42
N SER A 87 -15.57 11.05 19.46
CA SER A 87 -15.24 12.46 19.37
C SER A 87 -14.06 12.55 18.41
N ALA A 88 -14.32 12.85 17.14
CA ALA A 88 -13.30 13.03 16.12
C ALA A 88 -12.16 13.88 16.70
N ALA A 89 -10.93 13.36 16.65
CA ALA A 89 -9.81 14.09 17.23
C ALA A 89 -9.68 15.45 16.54
N GLU A 90 -9.54 16.52 17.35
CA GLU A 90 -9.40 17.87 16.81
C GLU A 90 -8.15 17.92 15.92
N GLY A 91 -8.29 18.44 14.70
CA GLY A 91 -7.18 18.56 13.77
C GLY A 91 -6.32 19.81 13.98
N GLY A 92 -5.40 20.01 13.04
CA GLY A 92 -4.50 21.16 13.02
C GLY A 92 -5.18 22.48 12.65
N THR A 93 -4.47 23.59 12.87
CA THR A 93 -4.96 24.93 12.51
C THR A 93 -4.38 25.39 11.18
N GLU A 94 -5.18 25.30 10.13
CA GLU A 94 -4.88 25.73 8.76
C GLU A 94 -4.22 27.12 8.66
N LYS A 95 -2.99 27.16 8.13
CA LYS A 95 -2.31 28.35 7.62
C LYS A 95 -2.05 28.19 6.13
N GLU A 96 -2.60 29.12 5.35
CA GLU A 96 -2.52 29.07 3.89
C GLU A 96 -1.07 29.05 3.37
N GLU A 97 -0.16 29.79 4.03
CA GLU A 97 1.26 29.80 3.69
C GLU A 97 1.93 28.43 3.89
N SER A 98 1.71 27.77 5.04
CA SER A 98 2.25 26.44 5.35
C SER A 98 1.76 25.37 4.38
N LYS A 99 0.45 25.37 4.10
CA LYS A 99 -0.20 24.47 3.14
C LYS A 99 0.33 24.67 1.72
N GLN A 100 0.47 25.92 1.28
CA GLN A 100 1.06 26.24 -0.02
C GLN A 100 2.52 25.78 -0.13
N VAL A 101 3.31 25.91 0.95
CA VAL A 101 4.70 25.40 0.99
C VAL A 101 4.76 23.89 0.82
N ALA A 102 3.91 23.13 1.52
CA ALA A 102 3.82 21.67 1.36
C ALA A 102 3.36 21.26 -0.06
N LEU A 103 2.35 21.94 -0.60
CA LEU A 103 1.80 21.69 -1.93
C LEU A 103 2.82 22.00 -3.04
N GLU A 104 3.59 23.09 -2.90
CA GLU A 104 4.64 23.45 -3.85
C GLU A 104 5.80 22.47 -3.84
N LEU A 105 6.18 21.91 -2.68
CA LEU A 105 7.20 20.88 -2.60
C LEU A 105 6.80 19.66 -3.43
N LEU A 106 5.62 19.10 -3.16
CA LEU A 106 5.17 17.89 -3.86
C LEU A 106 4.94 18.15 -5.35
N ASN A 107 4.43 19.32 -5.75
CA ASN A 107 4.31 19.68 -7.16
C ASN A 107 5.68 19.82 -7.86
N LYS A 108 6.70 20.38 -7.20
CA LYS A 108 8.06 20.44 -7.76
C LYS A 108 8.67 19.05 -7.90
N VAL A 109 8.48 18.17 -6.90
CA VAL A 109 8.92 16.78 -6.95
C VAL A 109 8.21 16.04 -8.09
N TRP A 110 6.89 16.07 -8.17
CA TRP A 110 6.11 15.41 -9.22
C TRP A 110 6.43 15.93 -10.64
N ALA A 111 6.64 17.24 -10.79
CA ALA A 111 7.05 17.84 -12.07
C ALA A 111 8.46 17.42 -12.53
N SER A 112 9.28 16.80 -11.67
CA SER A 112 10.62 16.27 -12.01
C SER A 112 10.62 14.80 -12.50
N TYR A 113 9.45 14.14 -12.51
CA TYR A 113 9.25 12.82 -13.09
C TYR A 113 9.14 12.92 -14.62
N THR A 114 9.87 12.05 -15.31
CA THR A 114 9.65 11.78 -16.74
C THR A 114 8.37 10.98 -16.95
N ASP A 115 7.84 10.98 -18.17
CA ASP A 115 6.57 10.30 -18.46
C ASP A 115 6.62 8.77 -18.22
N ASP A 116 7.80 8.15 -18.35
CA ASP A 116 8.02 6.72 -18.06
C ASP A 116 8.16 6.42 -16.55
N GLU A 117 8.48 7.42 -15.71
CA GLU A 117 8.55 7.29 -14.25
C GLU A 117 7.20 7.53 -13.56
N LYS A 118 6.21 8.08 -14.28
CA LYS A 118 4.89 8.41 -13.72
C LYS A 118 3.99 7.18 -13.61
N PHE A 119 3.23 7.17 -12.53
CA PHE A 119 2.16 6.21 -12.23
C PHE A 119 0.81 6.95 -12.13
N PRO A 120 -0.34 6.23 -12.18
CA PRO A 120 -1.66 6.83 -11.94
C PRO A 120 -1.70 7.44 -10.53
N ALA A 121 -1.70 8.76 -10.45
CA ALA A 121 -1.56 9.49 -9.20
C ALA A 121 -2.78 10.35 -8.90
N ALA A 122 -3.03 10.57 -7.63
CA ALA A 122 -3.96 11.57 -7.12
C ALA A 122 -3.32 12.28 -5.92
N GLY A 123 -3.86 13.41 -5.50
CA GLY A 123 -3.37 14.14 -4.34
C GLY A 123 -4.47 14.93 -3.65
N GLY A 124 -4.19 15.38 -2.44
CA GLY A 124 -5.16 16.02 -1.55
C GLY A 124 -5.84 15.01 -0.62
N ASP A 125 -7.10 15.27 -0.29
CA ASP A 125 -7.93 14.46 0.59
C ASP A 125 -9.28 14.11 -0.07
N TYR A 126 -10.18 13.44 0.65
CA TYR A 126 -11.50 13.05 0.15
C TYR A 126 -12.35 14.20 -0.41
N ASP A 127 -12.26 15.40 0.17
CA ASP A 127 -13.04 16.58 -0.23
C ASP A 127 -12.27 17.44 -1.26
N ASN A 128 -10.94 17.38 -1.25
CA ASN A 128 -10.02 18.24 -2.01
C ASN A 128 -9.15 17.45 -3.02
N SER A 129 -9.64 16.31 -3.50
CA SER A 129 -8.88 15.43 -4.41
C SER A 129 -8.56 16.10 -5.76
N VAL A 130 -7.35 15.83 -6.25
CA VAL A 130 -6.83 16.31 -7.54
C VAL A 130 -6.21 15.13 -8.30
N ASP A 131 -6.66 14.89 -9.53
CA ASP A 131 -6.12 13.84 -10.40
C ASP A 131 -4.76 14.24 -11.01
N ASP A 132 -3.85 13.27 -11.16
CA ASP A 132 -2.52 13.38 -11.80
C ASP A 132 -1.61 14.51 -11.25
N ALA A 133 -1.86 14.98 -10.02
CA ALA A 133 -1.07 16.02 -9.36
C ALA A 133 -1.05 15.85 -7.84
N ALA A 134 -0.19 16.62 -7.16
CA ALA A 134 -0.27 16.77 -5.72
C ALA A 134 -1.41 17.73 -5.35
N GLY A 135 -2.12 17.44 -4.26
CA GLY A 135 -3.25 18.23 -3.77
C GLY A 135 -3.07 18.66 -2.32
N ALA A 136 -3.76 19.72 -1.92
CA ALA A 136 -3.74 20.20 -0.54
C ALA A 136 -4.61 19.31 0.35
N VAL A 137 -4.20 19.15 1.61
CA VAL A 137 -4.89 18.32 2.60
C VAL A 137 -5.43 19.20 3.71
N ASN A 138 -6.72 19.07 4.00
CA ASN A 138 -7.40 19.67 5.14
C ASN A 138 -6.99 18.98 6.44
N ILE A 139 -6.13 19.64 7.22
CA ILE A 139 -5.61 19.07 8.48
C ILE A 139 -6.61 19.16 9.65
N ALA A 140 -7.76 19.82 9.49
CA ALA A 140 -8.73 20.02 10.57
C ALA A 140 -9.49 18.75 10.97
N ASN A 141 -9.36 17.66 10.19
CA ASN A 141 -9.92 16.35 10.48
C ASN A 141 -8.78 15.33 10.71
N ALA A 142 -8.48 15.04 11.97
CA ALA A 142 -7.40 14.12 12.32
C ALA A 142 -7.64 12.68 11.81
N GLU A 143 -8.88 12.20 11.82
CA GLU A 143 -9.22 10.85 11.33
C GLU A 143 -8.92 10.67 9.84
N ASN A 144 -9.09 11.74 9.06
CA ASN A 144 -8.76 11.76 7.64
C ASN A 144 -7.24 11.62 7.43
N LEU A 145 -6.42 12.26 8.28
CA LEU A 145 -4.96 12.14 8.24
C LEU A 145 -4.51 10.71 8.62
N SER A 146 -5.09 10.15 9.68
CA SER A 146 -4.84 8.77 10.12
C SER A 146 -5.17 7.77 9.03
N TYR A 147 -6.36 7.89 8.42
CA TYR A 147 -6.84 6.95 7.42
C TYR A 147 -6.06 7.00 6.12
N LEU A 148 -5.85 8.20 5.55
CA LEU A 148 -5.20 8.35 4.24
C LEU A 148 -3.68 8.18 4.29
N PHE A 149 -3.03 8.67 5.36
CA PHE A 149 -1.57 8.82 5.40
C PHE A 149 -0.89 8.03 6.51
N THR A 150 -1.62 7.25 7.30
CA THR A 150 -1.08 6.57 8.49
C THR A 150 -0.43 7.58 9.45
N PHE A 151 -1.04 8.76 9.58
CA PHE A 151 -0.54 9.84 10.43
C PHE A 151 -1.13 9.71 11.86
N PRO A 152 -0.34 9.87 12.93
CA PRO A 152 -0.84 9.74 14.31
C PRO A 152 -1.89 10.82 14.64
N ALA A 153 -3.13 10.41 14.92
CA ALA A 153 -4.27 11.32 15.18
C ALA A 153 -3.99 12.35 16.29
N SER A 154 -3.26 11.96 17.34
CA SER A 154 -2.87 12.82 18.47
C SER A 154 -2.03 14.03 18.07
N ASP A 155 -1.37 13.95 16.92
CA ASP A 155 -0.40 14.93 16.44
C ASP A 155 -0.99 15.86 15.36
N ALA A 156 -2.22 15.60 14.90
CA ALA A 156 -2.88 16.44 13.91
C ALA A 156 -2.94 17.91 14.36
N VAL A 157 -3.20 18.14 15.65
CA VAL A 157 -3.18 19.47 16.31
C VAL A 157 -1.84 20.21 16.20
N LYS A 158 -0.73 19.48 15.99
CA LYS A 158 0.62 20.06 15.86
C LYS A 158 0.90 20.58 14.45
N LEU A 159 0.03 20.29 13.48
CA LEU A 159 0.17 20.75 12.09
C LEU A 159 -0.47 22.12 11.85
N ASP A 160 0.07 22.86 10.88
CA ASP A 160 -0.56 24.06 10.34
C ASP A 160 -0.63 24.12 8.79
N GLY A 161 -0.19 23.06 8.09
CA GLY A 161 -0.54 22.84 6.69
C GLY A 161 -0.12 21.44 6.20
N ALA A 162 -0.78 20.92 5.17
CA ALA A 162 -0.38 19.65 4.56
C ALA A 162 -0.75 19.56 3.06
N ALA A 163 -0.08 18.66 2.36
CA ALA A 163 -0.37 18.25 0.99
C ALA A 163 -0.05 16.76 0.82
N SER A 164 -0.59 16.12 -0.22
CA SER A 164 -0.34 14.70 -0.50
C SER A 164 -0.18 14.38 -1.98
N LEU A 165 0.41 13.22 -2.24
CA LEU A 165 0.48 12.54 -3.53
C LEU A 165 0.41 11.03 -3.26
N MET A 166 -0.52 10.32 -3.89
CA MET A 166 -0.77 8.89 -3.65
C MET A 166 -1.11 8.15 -4.96
N HIS A 167 -0.94 6.84 -4.97
CA HIS A 167 -1.29 6.00 -6.11
C HIS A 167 -2.81 5.75 -6.17
N MET A 168 -3.43 6.13 -7.29
CA MET A 168 -4.89 6.25 -7.46
C MET A 168 -5.67 4.95 -7.19
N MET A 169 -5.06 3.77 -7.41
CA MET A 169 -5.75 2.48 -7.22
C MET A 169 -5.50 1.81 -5.87
N ASN A 170 -4.41 2.16 -5.17
CA ASN A 170 -4.00 1.51 -3.92
C ASN A 170 -2.95 2.35 -3.18
N GLY A 171 -3.32 2.93 -2.04
CA GLY A 171 -2.38 3.70 -1.21
C GLY A 171 -1.21 2.88 -0.67
N ASN A 172 -1.34 1.55 -0.55
CA ASN A 172 -0.23 0.69 -0.12
C ASN A 172 0.84 0.53 -1.22
N THR A 173 0.55 0.89 -2.47
CA THR A 173 1.55 0.93 -3.56
C THR A 173 2.40 2.19 -3.49
N PHE A 174 1.80 3.34 -3.17
CA PHE A 174 2.51 4.58 -2.88
C PHE A 174 1.57 5.56 -2.20
N THR A 175 1.94 6.04 -1.02
CA THR A 175 1.33 7.19 -0.34
C THR A 175 2.43 8.11 0.16
N CYS A 176 2.35 9.39 -0.17
CA CYS A 176 3.19 10.46 0.32
C CYS A 176 2.35 11.57 0.97
N GLY A 177 2.66 11.92 2.21
CA GLY A 177 2.18 13.12 2.89
C GLY A 177 3.32 14.09 3.17
N ALA A 178 3.17 15.35 2.75
CA ALA A 178 4.01 16.46 3.16
C ALA A 178 3.27 17.30 4.19
N PHE A 179 3.77 17.31 5.43
CA PHE A 179 3.17 17.97 6.58
C PHE A 179 4.06 19.12 7.03
N HIS A 180 3.45 20.23 7.42
CA HIS A 180 4.15 21.37 8.02
C HIS A 180 3.76 21.48 9.50
N ALA A 181 4.72 21.26 10.39
CA ALA A 181 4.56 21.38 11.83
C ALA A 181 4.49 22.87 12.23
N ALA A 182 3.58 23.22 13.13
CA ALA A 182 3.42 24.59 13.61
C ALA A 182 4.64 25.10 14.38
N ASN A 183 5.37 24.21 15.06
CA ASN A 183 6.62 24.51 15.76
C ASN A 183 7.71 23.51 15.34
N ALA A 184 8.95 23.99 15.19
CA ALA A 184 10.09 23.14 14.83
C ALA A 184 10.48 22.16 15.96
N GLU A 185 10.10 22.45 17.21
CA GLU A 185 10.38 21.60 18.38
C GLU A 185 9.52 20.31 18.38
N ASP A 186 8.34 20.35 17.74
CA ASP A 186 7.43 19.20 17.66
C ASP A 186 7.88 18.16 16.62
N VAL A 187 8.67 18.57 15.62
CA VAL A 187 9.02 17.79 14.41
C VAL A 187 9.59 16.42 14.74
N SER A 188 10.51 16.33 15.71
CA SER A 188 11.10 15.03 16.08
C SER A 188 10.07 14.08 16.70
N SER A 189 9.14 14.58 17.53
CA SER A 189 8.07 13.74 18.09
C SER A 189 7.12 13.23 17.01
N ILE A 190 6.66 14.12 16.11
CA ILE A 190 5.78 13.75 15.00
C ILE A 190 6.41 12.68 14.12
N VAL A 191 7.72 12.79 13.85
CA VAL A 191 8.48 11.82 13.05
C VAL A 191 8.61 10.46 13.73
N GLU A 192 8.85 10.42 15.04
CA GLU A 192 8.87 9.18 15.84
C GLU A 192 7.48 8.53 15.90
N ASP A 193 6.41 9.34 16.08
CA ASP A 193 5.04 8.84 16.17
C ASP A 193 4.50 8.35 14.80
N ILE A 194 4.84 9.01 13.68
CA ILE A 194 4.57 8.50 12.32
C ILE A 194 5.29 7.17 12.06
N HIS A 195 6.57 7.07 12.45
CA HIS A 195 7.35 5.84 12.30
C HIS A 195 6.70 4.67 13.06
N ALA A 196 6.28 4.92 14.30
CA ALA A 196 5.59 3.94 15.13
C ALA A 196 4.24 3.51 14.53
N GLU A 197 3.44 4.45 14.01
CA GLU A 197 2.13 4.16 13.42
C GLU A 197 2.26 3.32 12.13
N ILE A 198 3.18 3.67 11.23
CA ILE A 198 3.47 2.89 10.01
C ILE A 198 3.97 1.48 10.36
N SER A 199 4.88 1.37 11.33
CA SER A 199 5.46 0.10 11.77
C SER A 199 4.47 -0.80 12.53
N GLY A 200 3.48 -0.22 13.23
CA GLY A 200 2.45 -0.96 13.95
C GLY A 200 1.24 -1.37 13.11
N LYS A 201 1.10 -0.80 11.91
CA LYS A 201 -0.09 -0.94 11.08
C LYS A 201 -0.22 -2.34 10.47
N HIS A 202 -1.41 -2.91 10.60
CA HIS A 202 -1.77 -4.17 9.95
C HIS A 202 -2.32 -3.88 8.54
N TRP A 203 -1.64 -4.38 7.51
CA TRP A 203 -1.96 -4.09 6.11
C TRP A 203 -2.91 -5.12 5.50
N MET A 204 -4.00 -4.66 4.87
CA MET A 204 -5.07 -5.54 4.34
C MET A 204 -5.13 -5.65 2.80
N CYS A 205 -4.53 -4.70 2.06
CA CYS A 205 -4.70 -4.55 0.60
C CYS A 205 -3.37 -4.62 -0.15
N GLY A 206 -2.53 -5.60 0.21
CA GLY A 206 -1.11 -5.61 -0.10
C GLY A 206 -0.31 -4.92 1.00
N PHE A 207 0.97 -5.24 1.09
CA PHE A 207 1.89 -4.80 2.13
C PHE A 207 2.91 -3.84 1.48
N PRO A 208 3.10 -2.60 1.98
CA PRO A 208 4.13 -1.70 1.45
C PRO A 208 5.53 -2.21 1.82
N ASP A 209 6.46 -2.27 0.87
CA ASP A 209 7.79 -2.83 1.11
C ASP A 209 8.71 -1.89 1.92
N LYS A 210 8.50 -0.57 1.78
CA LYS A 210 9.45 0.45 2.23
C LYS A 210 8.76 1.70 2.78
N MET A 211 9.41 2.34 3.76
CA MET A 211 9.10 3.70 4.19
C MET A 211 10.31 4.64 4.15
N LEU A 212 10.00 5.93 3.99
CA LEU A 212 10.91 7.06 4.06
C LEU A 212 10.23 8.14 4.89
N ILE A 213 10.89 8.63 5.94
CA ILE A 213 10.47 9.84 6.65
C ILE A 213 11.64 10.82 6.62
N ALA A 214 11.45 11.94 5.92
CA ALA A 214 12.47 12.98 5.73
C ALA A 214 12.00 14.33 6.29
N THR A 215 12.94 15.17 6.74
CA THR A 215 12.64 16.47 7.36
C THR A 215 13.47 17.60 6.78
N SER A 216 12.88 18.79 6.70
CA SER A 216 13.60 20.05 6.46
C SER A 216 12.92 21.20 7.21
N GLY A 217 13.56 21.70 8.27
CA GLY A 217 12.98 22.72 9.14
C GLY A 217 11.68 22.23 9.79
N ASN A 218 10.56 22.88 9.44
CA ASN A 218 9.21 22.52 9.89
C ASN A 218 8.50 21.50 8.97
N LEU A 219 9.06 21.19 7.80
CA LEU A 219 8.49 20.21 6.87
C LEU A 219 8.89 18.79 7.23
N ILE A 220 7.90 17.91 7.22
CA ILE A 220 8.01 16.47 7.39
C ILE A 220 7.41 15.84 6.13
N VAL A 221 8.15 14.97 5.46
CA VAL A 221 7.68 14.20 4.31
C VAL A 221 7.70 12.74 4.71
N SER A 222 6.52 12.14 4.85
CA SER A 222 6.35 10.71 5.10
C SER A 222 5.88 10.03 3.83
N VAL A 223 6.56 8.95 3.44
CA VAL A 223 6.25 8.15 2.27
C VAL A 223 6.33 6.67 2.62
N TYR A 224 5.34 5.88 2.19
CA TYR A 224 5.44 4.42 2.19
C TYR A 224 4.87 3.86 0.90
N GLY A 225 5.33 2.66 0.53
CA GLY A 225 4.92 2.03 -0.72
C GLY A 225 5.86 0.93 -1.21
N ASP A 226 5.73 0.63 -2.49
CA ASP A 226 6.69 -0.13 -3.30
C ASP A 226 8.10 0.47 -3.21
N GLU A 227 9.12 -0.39 -3.06
CA GLU A 227 10.50 0.06 -2.86
C GLU A 227 11.03 0.92 -4.02
N GLU A 228 10.71 0.62 -5.29
CA GLU A 228 11.20 1.37 -6.44
C GLU A 228 10.55 2.76 -6.51
N LEU A 229 9.25 2.87 -6.20
CA LEU A 229 8.53 4.14 -6.16
C LEU A 229 9.01 5.04 -5.01
N VAL A 230 9.22 4.47 -3.81
CA VAL A 230 9.74 5.21 -2.64
C VAL A 230 11.17 5.69 -2.88
N ASN A 231 12.05 4.83 -3.41
CA ASN A 231 13.42 5.22 -3.77
C ASN A 231 13.44 6.32 -4.85
N THR A 232 12.61 6.20 -5.88
CA THR A 232 12.50 7.23 -6.94
C THR A 232 12.07 8.56 -6.34
N PHE A 233 11.02 8.57 -5.50
CA PHE A 233 10.56 9.79 -4.84
C PHE A 233 11.63 10.42 -3.95
N ARG A 234 12.35 9.64 -3.14
CA ARG A 234 13.48 10.13 -2.32
C ARG A 234 14.51 10.86 -3.18
N ASP A 235 14.91 10.25 -4.28
CA ASP A 235 15.98 10.77 -5.13
C ASP A 235 15.52 12.04 -5.88
N LYS A 236 14.24 12.14 -6.27
CA LYS A 236 13.64 13.39 -6.78
C LYS A 236 13.52 14.47 -5.68
N LEU A 237 13.10 14.12 -4.46
CA LEU A 237 12.97 15.03 -3.32
C LEU A 237 14.32 15.69 -3.02
N LEU A 238 15.38 14.90 -2.87
CA LEU A 238 16.74 15.40 -2.60
C LEU A 238 17.34 16.20 -3.77
N ALA A 239 16.89 15.95 -5.01
CA ALA A 239 17.29 16.73 -6.18
C ALA A 239 16.56 18.08 -6.29
N VAL A 240 15.30 18.14 -5.84
CA VAL A 240 14.50 19.38 -5.76
C VAL A 240 14.93 20.24 -4.58
N ASP A 241 15.14 19.63 -3.43
CA ASP A 241 15.59 20.29 -2.20
C ASP A 241 16.56 19.41 -1.40
N SER A 242 17.85 19.70 -1.55
CA SER A 242 18.94 19.01 -0.87
C SER A 242 19.06 19.35 0.64
N SER A 243 18.16 20.16 1.20
CA SER A 243 18.11 20.41 2.65
C SER A 243 17.41 19.28 3.42
N PHE A 244 16.62 18.45 2.75
CA PHE A 244 15.96 17.31 3.36
C PHE A 244 16.96 16.27 3.88
N THR A 245 16.75 15.84 5.12
CA THR A 245 17.49 14.74 5.74
C THR A 245 16.52 13.61 6.06
N ALA A 246 16.81 12.39 5.60
CA ALA A 246 16.08 11.20 6.00
C ALA A 246 16.32 10.91 7.50
N ALA A 247 15.25 10.92 8.28
CA ALA A 247 15.25 10.41 9.66
C ALA A 247 15.10 8.88 9.66
N TYR A 248 14.25 8.36 8.76
CA TYR A 248 14.05 6.93 8.50
C TYR A 248 14.07 6.68 6.99
N ASP A 249 14.75 5.62 6.56
CA ASP A 249 14.81 5.12 5.17
C ASP A 249 15.07 3.61 5.21
N GLU A 250 14.01 2.83 5.44
CA GLU A 250 14.10 1.41 5.78
C GLU A 250 12.93 0.59 5.22
N ALA A 251 13.11 -0.74 5.19
CA ALA A 251 12.03 -1.66 4.82
C ALA A 251 10.99 -1.72 5.95
N ILE A 252 9.75 -2.03 5.61
CA ILE A 252 8.70 -2.30 6.59
C ILE A 252 8.67 -3.82 6.80
N ASP A 253 8.73 -4.29 8.05
CA ASP A 253 8.65 -5.72 8.39
C ASP A 253 7.20 -6.17 8.62
N ALA A 254 6.87 -7.40 8.19
CA ALA A 254 5.52 -7.99 8.19
C ALA A 254 5.26 -9.02 9.31
#